data_AF-A0A960VQ66-F1
#
_entry.id   AF-A0A960VQ66-F1
#
_cell.length_a   1.000
_cell.length_b   1.000
_cell.length_c   1.000
_cell.angle_alpha   90.00
_cell.angle_beta   90.00
_cell.angle_gamma   90.00
#
_symmetry.space_group_name_H-M   'P 1'
#
loop_
_entity.id
_entity.type
_entity.pdbx_description
1 polymer ?
#
loop_
_entity_poly.entity_id
_entity_poly.type
_entity_poly.pdbx_seq_one_letter_code
_entity_poly.pdbx_strand_id
1 'polypeptide(L)'
;RLCHVAALFFIGAWAVVDRVFYPEHAATYQLIVFGVLTPVLLVSLGLTFLPGYQRWQQVLFAGDVVVVGGALAVKIALAGHADIQPLFFGIVFTYVFNYAFVRLDFLPATVAGWTVFAAYVAVVIGAGDAIEAKLVQSTLFYGVTLNLLGMMIANAQERRSRRGYVLQRRLARERDSQAELNGRLHYV
;
A
#
# COMPACT_ATOMS: atom_id res chain seq x y z
N ARG A 1 -8.84 -1.79 8.74
CA ARG A 1 -9.42 -0.89 9.76
C ARG A 1 -8.45 0.22 10.15
N LEU A 2 -7.50 0.02 11.08
CA LEU A 2 -6.52 1.08 11.44
C LEU A 2 -5.73 1.59 10.23
N CYS A 3 -5.36 0.70 9.31
CA CYS A 3 -4.65 1.10 8.09
C CYS A 3 -5.51 1.98 7.16
N HIS A 4 -6.81 1.73 7.05
CA HIS A 4 -7.74 2.60 6.30
C HIS A 4 -7.88 3.98 6.95
N VAL A 5 -7.98 4.03 8.28
CA VAL A 5 -8.05 5.30 9.03
C VAL A 5 -6.75 6.10 8.83
N ALA A 6 -5.60 5.43 8.92
CA ALA A 6 -4.32 6.05 8.62
C ALA A 6 -4.26 6.54 7.17
N ALA A 7 -4.66 5.71 6.20
CA ALA A 7 -4.69 6.10 4.78
C ALA A 7 -5.58 7.33 4.53
N LEU A 8 -6.78 7.37 5.13
CA LEU A 8 -7.68 8.52 5.06
C LEU A 8 -7.05 9.79 5.64
N PHE A 9 -6.39 9.68 6.79
CA PHE A 9 -5.66 10.79 7.40
C PHE A 9 -4.54 11.30 6.49
N PHE A 10 -3.69 10.41 5.98
CA PHE A 10 -2.56 10.80 5.13
C PHE A 10 -3.01 11.39 3.79
N ILE A 11 -4.04 10.82 3.16
CA ILE A 11 -4.60 11.36 1.91
C ILE A 11 -5.25 12.73 2.15
N GLY A 12 -5.94 12.92 3.28
CA GLY A 12 -6.48 14.22 3.67
C GLY A 12 -5.38 15.26 3.90
N ALA A 13 -4.30 14.89 4.61
CA ALA A 13 -3.14 15.75 4.80
C ALA A 13 -2.48 16.10 3.46
N TRP A 14 -2.38 15.12 2.55
CA TRP A 14 -1.83 15.34 1.21
C TRP A 14 -2.67 16.32 0.38
N ALA A 15 -3.99 16.30 0.51
CA ALA A 15 -4.85 17.28 -0.17
C ALA A 15 -4.62 18.73 0.31
N VAL A 16 -4.15 18.92 1.55
CA VAL A 16 -3.74 20.24 2.06
C VAL A 16 -2.41 20.65 1.44
N VAL A 17 -1.45 19.73 1.38
CA VAL A 17 -0.15 19.93 0.74
C VAL A 17 -0.32 20.30 -0.73
N ASP A 18 -1.16 19.55 -1.47
CA ASP A 18 -1.46 19.80 -2.88
C ASP A 18 -1.95 21.24 -3.13
N ARG A 19 -2.72 21.82 -2.21
CA ARG A 19 -3.21 23.21 -2.34
C ARG A 19 -2.09 24.25 -2.20
N VAL A 20 -1.05 23.94 -1.42
CA VAL A 20 0.10 24.82 -1.22
C VAL A 20 1.04 24.76 -2.41
N PHE A 21 1.33 23.56 -2.92
CA PHE A 21 2.26 23.36 -4.03
C PHE A 21 1.62 23.59 -5.41
N TYR A 22 0.33 23.30 -5.57
CA TYR A 22 -0.38 23.41 -6.85
C TYR A 22 -1.69 24.19 -6.69
N PRO A 23 -1.64 25.50 -6.34
CA PRO A 23 -2.83 26.30 -6.10
C PRO A 23 -3.76 26.35 -7.32
N GLU A 24 -3.21 26.34 -8.53
CA GLU A 24 -3.95 26.35 -9.79
C GLU A 24 -4.75 25.06 -10.05
N HIS A 25 -4.23 23.91 -9.59
CA HIS A 25 -4.88 22.61 -9.73
C HIS A 25 -5.59 22.14 -8.45
N ALA A 26 -5.61 22.97 -7.40
CA ALA A 26 -6.06 22.57 -6.07
C ALA A 26 -7.48 22.00 -6.06
N ALA A 27 -8.42 22.65 -6.77
CA ALA A 27 -9.81 22.19 -6.85
C ALA A 27 -9.91 20.80 -7.51
N THR A 28 -9.20 20.59 -8.61
CA THR A 28 -9.17 19.31 -9.32
C THR A 28 -8.52 18.21 -8.47
N TYR A 29 -7.42 18.51 -7.78
CA TYR A 29 -6.73 17.53 -6.93
C TYR A 29 -7.52 17.17 -5.67
N GLN A 30 -8.23 18.15 -5.10
CA GLN A 30 -9.15 17.93 -3.99
C GLN A 30 -10.38 17.13 -4.44
N LEU A 31 -10.88 17.35 -5.65
CA LEU A 31 -11.96 16.53 -6.20
C LEU A 31 -11.51 15.07 -6.39
N ILE A 32 -10.29 14.83 -6.88
CA ILE A 32 -9.74 13.47 -6.95
C ILE A 32 -9.65 12.85 -5.55
N VAL A 33 -9.17 13.60 -4.56
CA VAL A 33 -9.02 13.08 -3.19
C VAL A 33 -10.37 12.84 -2.53
N PHE A 34 -11.18 13.87 -2.36
CA PHE A 34 -12.41 13.80 -1.58
C PHE A 34 -13.59 13.23 -2.37
N GLY A 35 -13.57 13.34 -3.70
CA GLY A 35 -14.61 12.82 -4.58
C GLY A 35 -14.39 11.39 -5.06
N VAL A 36 -13.15 10.90 -5.10
CA VAL A 36 -12.85 9.53 -5.56
C VAL A 36 -12.14 8.71 -4.50
N LEU A 37 -10.98 9.15 -4.01
CA LEU A 37 -10.16 8.33 -3.09
C LEU A 37 -10.82 8.12 -1.74
N THR A 38 -11.35 9.18 -1.12
CA THR A 38 -12.02 9.10 0.17
C THR A 38 -13.24 8.18 0.13
N PRO A 39 -14.18 8.30 -0.83
CA PRO A 39 -15.29 7.36 -0.94
C PRO A 39 -14.86 5.91 -1.14
N VAL A 40 -13.88 5.66 -2.01
CA VAL A 40 -13.36 4.30 -2.23
C VAL A 40 -12.83 3.69 -0.94
N LEU A 41 -12.01 4.45 -0.19
CA LEU A 41 -11.47 3.98 1.08
C LEU A 41 -12.52 3.85 2.18
N LEU A 42 -13.55 4.70 2.19
CA LEU A 42 -14.68 4.57 3.12
C LEU A 42 -15.52 3.33 2.81
N VAL A 43 -15.76 3.03 1.53
CA VAL A 43 -16.44 1.80 1.11
C VAL A 43 -15.60 0.59 1.49
N SER A 44 -14.30 0.59 1.20
CA SER A 44 -13.38 -0.50 1.59
C SER A 44 -13.34 -0.68 3.12
N LEU A 45 -13.37 0.42 3.89
CA LEU A 45 -13.48 0.39 5.34
C LEU A 45 -14.82 -0.22 5.80
N GLY A 46 -15.94 0.18 5.18
CA GLY A 46 -17.27 -0.37 5.45
C GLY A 46 -17.35 -1.87 5.18
N LEU A 47 -16.73 -2.32 4.08
CA LEU A 47 -16.65 -3.74 3.73
C LEU A 47 -15.93 -4.56 4.80
N THR A 48 -15.03 -3.96 5.60
CA THR A 48 -14.32 -4.65 6.69
C THR A 48 -15.23 -5.10 7.86
N PHE A 49 -16.50 -4.69 7.88
CA PHE A 49 -17.48 -5.10 8.88
C PHE A 49 -18.37 -6.26 8.41
N LEU A 50 -18.30 -6.67 7.13
CA LEU A 50 -19.09 -7.79 6.63
C LEU A 50 -18.44 -9.16 6.96
N PRO A 51 -19.26 -10.20 7.23
CA PRO A 51 -18.79 -11.53 7.65
C PRO A 51 -17.98 -12.30 6.59
N GLY A 52 -17.95 -11.86 5.33
CA GLY A 52 -17.15 -12.46 4.24
C GLY A 52 -15.82 -11.77 3.96
N TYR A 53 -15.49 -10.68 4.67
CA TYR A 53 -14.36 -9.81 4.34
C TYR A 53 -13.00 -10.52 4.36
N GLN A 54 -12.78 -11.44 5.29
CA GLN A 54 -11.48 -12.10 5.46
C GLN A 54 -11.00 -12.84 4.20
N ARG A 55 -11.93 -13.32 3.36
CA ARG A 55 -11.60 -13.99 2.10
C ARG A 55 -11.13 -13.02 1.02
N TRP A 56 -11.64 -11.80 1.03
CA TRP A 56 -11.40 -10.78 -0.01
C TRP A 56 -10.43 -9.69 0.42
N GLN A 57 -10.00 -9.67 1.68
CA GLN A 57 -9.18 -8.61 2.27
C GLN A 57 -7.92 -8.31 1.43
N GLN A 58 -7.20 -9.34 0.96
CA GLN A 58 -5.97 -9.18 0.19
C GLN A 58 -6.24 -8.47 -1.15
N VAL A 59 -7.34 -8.85 -1.82
CA VAL A 59 -7.73 -8.26 -3.12
C VAL A 59 -8.22 -6.82 -2.93
N LEU A 60 -9.04 -6.57 -1.91
CA LEU A 60 -9.55 -5.23 -1.61
C LEU A 60 -8.41 -4.26 -1.29
N PHE A 61 -7.48 -4.67 -0.45
CA PHE A 61 -6.32 -3.84 -0.09
C PHE A 61 -5.36 -3.61 -1.26
N ALA A 62 -5.09 -4.63 -2.08
CA ALA A 62 -4.31 -4.45 -3.31
C ALA A 62 -5.02 -3.50 -4.28
N GLY A 63 -6.35 -3.61 -4.40
CA GLY A 63 -7.18 -2.71 -5.18
C GLY A 63 -7.10 -1.27 -4.67
N ASP A 64 -7.22 -1.05 -3.37
CA ASP A 64 -7.09 0.28 -2.74
C ASP A 64 -5.73 0.91 -3.08
N VAL A 65 -4.63 0.15 -2.99
CA VAL A 65 -3.29 0.61 -3.36
C VAL A 65 -3.22 1.02 -4.82
N VAL A 66 -3.77 0.21 -5.73
CA VAL A 66 -3.77 0.49 -7.17
C VAL A 66 -4.60 1.73 -7.48
N VAL A 67 -5.78 1.90 -6.85
CA VAL A 67 -6.62 3.08 -7.04
C VAL A 67 -5.92 4.34 -6.55
N VAL A 68 -5.31 4.31 -5.36
CA VAL A 68 -4.57 5.45 -4.81
C VAL A 68 -3.37 5.79 -5.68
N GLY A 69 -2.56 4.80 -6.06
CA GLY A 69 -1.39 5.01 -6.92
C GLY A 69 -1.78 5.50 -8.33
N GLY A 70 -2.87 4.97 -8.89
CA GLY A 70 -3.41 5.42 -10.17
C GLY A 70 -3.91 6.87 -10.13
N ALA A 71 -4.61 7.26 -9.06
CA ALA A 71 -5.03 8.65 -8.88
C ALA A 71 -3.84 9.62 -8.77
N LEU A 72 -2.76 9.21 -8.11
CA LEU A 72 -1.51 9.99 -8.08
C LEU A 72 -0.86 10.08 -9.46
N ALA A 73 -0.85 8.99 -10.24
CA ALA A 73 -0.38 9.02 -11.62
C ALA A 73 -1.19 10.00 -12.49
N VAL A 74 -2.52 10.04 -12.31
CA VAL A 74 -3.39 11.03 -12.98
C VAL A 74 -3.03 12.46 -12.55
N LYS A 75 -2.81 12.72 -11.26
CA LYS A 75 -2.36 14.05 -10.80
C LYS A 75 -1.04 14.47 -11.43
N ILE A 76 -0.09 13.54 -11.58
CA ILE A 76 1.19 13.80 -12.26
C ILE A 76 0.98 14.15 -13.72
N ALA A 77 0.09 13.44 -14.41
CA ALA A 77 -0.26 13.77 -15.80
C ALA A 77 -0.90 15.16 -15.93
N LEU A 78 -1.71 15.57 -14.95
CA LEU A 78 -2.38 16.87 -14.92
C LEU A 78 -1.44 18.04 -14.55
N ALA A 79 -0.47 17.81 -13.66
CA ALA A 79 0.48 18.84 -13.22
C ALA A 79 1.40 19.33 -14.34
N GLY A 80 1.58 18.52 -15.39
CA GLY A 80 2.55 18.80 -16.43
C GLY A 80 3.99 18.83 -15.90
N HIS A 81 4.82 19.65 -16.54
CA HIS A 81 6.28 19.53 -16.49
C HIS A 81 6.94 20.24 -15.29
N ALA A 82 6.27 21.21 -14.67
CA ALA A 82 6.97 22.22 -13.87
C ALA A 82 7.35 21.79 -12.44
N ASP A 83 6.66 20.82 -11.83
CA ASP A 83 6.95 20.42 -10.44
C ASP A 83 6.51 18.98 -10.15
N ILE A 84 7.19 17.98 -10.72
CA ILE A 84 6.83 16.55 -10.52
C ILE A 84 7.35 16.01 -9.17
N GLN A 85 8.35 16.66 -8.58
CA GLN A 85 9.07 16.15 -7.40
C GLN A 85 8.19 16.00 -6.14
N PRO A 86 7.32 16.95 -5.76
CA PRO A 86 6.39 16.74 -4.64
C PRO A 86 5.46 15.54 -4.87
N LEU A 87 4.95 15.37 -6.09
CA LEU A 87 4.06 14.25 -6.45
C LEU A 87 4.78 12.89 -6.44
N PHE A 88 6.09 12.86 -6.75
CA PHE A 88 6.90 11.65 -6.60
C PHE A 88 6.94 11.15 -5.15
N PHE A 89 7.01 12.06 -4.16
CA PHE A 89 6.94 11.65 -2.75
C PHE A 89 5.60 10.97 -2.43
N GLY A 90 4.50 11.40 -3.04
CA GLY A 90 3.21 10.71 -2.94
C GLY A 90 3.27 9.24 -3.37
N ILE A 91 4.01 8.92 -4.44
CA ILE A 91 4.24 7.54 -4.89
C ILE A 91 5.06 6.77 -3.86
N VAL A 92 6.10 7.37 -3.29
CA VAL A 92 6.90 6.75 -2.23
C VAL A 92 6.03 6.40 -1.02
N PHE A 93 5.14 7.32 -0.59
CA PHE A 93 4.18 7.04 0.47
C PHE A 93 3.25 5.87 0.13
N THR A 94 2.81 5.80 -1.14
CA THR A 94 1.99 4.67 -1.63
C THR A 94 2.73 3.35 -1.50
N TYR A 95 4.03 3.29 -1.83
CA TYR A 95 4.85 2.09 -1.64
C TYR A 95 5.03 1.73 -0.17
N VAL A 96 5.26 2.71 0.70
CA VAL A 96 5.36 2.47 2.15
C VAL A 96 4.04 1.88 2.67
N PHE A 97 2.90 2.42 2.25
CA PHE A 97 1.60 1.86 2.62
C PHE A 97 1.43 0.43 2.12
N ASN A 98 1.69 0.20 0.82
CA ASN A 98 1.57 -1.11 0.18
C ASN A 98 2.41 -2.19 0.88
N TYR A 99 3.71 -1.94 1.04
CA TYR A 99 4.67 -2.96 1.46
C TYR A 99 4.88 -3.05 2.98
N ALA A 100 4.62 -1.98 3.74
CA ALA A 100 4.89 -1.95 5.18
C ALA A 100 3.62 -1.96 6.05
N PHE A 101 2.60 -1.17 5.72
CA PHE A 101 1.44 -0.95 6.59
C PHE A 101 0.26 -1.89 6.33
N VAL A 102 -0.06 -2.13 5.07
CA VAL A 102 -1.29 -2.86 4.69
C VAL A 102 -1.17 -4.37 4.94
N ARG A 103 0.05 -4.87 5.23
CA ARG A 103 0.35 -6.28 5.57
C ARG A 103 -0.21 -7.27 4.55
N LEU A 104 -0.14 -6.89 3.27
CA LEU A 104 -0.44 -7.80 2.17
C LEU A 104 0.55 -8.97 2.16
N ASP A 105 0.08 -10.12 1.67
CA ASP A 105 0.98 -11.22 1.35
C ASP A 105 1.94 -10.79 0.22
N PHE A 106 3.07 -11.49 0.06
CA PHE A 106 4.11 -11.10 -0.87
C PHE A 106 3.59 -10.89 -2.30
N LEU A 107 2.79 -11.83 -2.79
CA LEU A 107 2.30 -11.81 -4.17
C LEU A 107 1.35 -10.62 -4.45
N PRO A 108 0.25 -10.40 -3.70
CA PRO A 108 -0.61 -9.24 -3.95
C PRO A 108 0.10 -7.90 -3.74
N ALA A 109 1.01 -7.79 -2.75
CA ALA A 109 1.81 -6.59 -2.55
C ALA A 109 2.70 -6.28 -3.76
N THR A 110 3.35 -7.31 -4.31
CA THR A 110 4.22 -7.21 -5.48
C THR A 110 3.42 -6.79 -6.70
N VAL A 111 2.30 -7.46 -6.97
CA VAL A 111 1.46 -7.14 -8.13
C VAL A 111 0.97 -5.69 -8.04
N ALA A 112 0.41 -5.28 -6.91
CA ALA A 112 -0.06 -3.90 -6.72
C ALA A 112 1.06 -2.87 -6.89
N GLY A 113 2.24 -3.11 -6.30
CA GLY A 113 3.38 -2.21 -6.41
C GLY A 113 3.89 -2.05 -7.85
N TRP A 114 4.02 -3.16 -8.58
CA TRP A 114 4.41 -3.12 -10.00
C TRP A 114 3.33 -2.50 -10.89
N THR A 115 2.04 -2.69 -10.58
CA THR A 115 0.95 -2.01 -11.31
C THR A 115 1.02 -0.49 -11.11
N VAL A 116 1.22 -0.01 -9.88
CA VAL A 116 1.39 1.42 -9.59
C VAL A 116 2.64 1.97 -10.28
N PHE A 117 3.74 1.22 -10.26
CA PHE A 117 4.97 1.60 -10.95
C PHE A 117 4.77 1.72 -12.46
N ALA A 118 4.11 0.74 -13.08
CA ALA A 118 3.82 0.76 -14.51
C ALA A 118 2.93 1.95 -14.90
N ALA A 119 1.91 2.25 -14.10
CA ALA A 119 1.06 3.42 -14.32
C ALA A 119 1.85 4.73 -14.25
N TYR A 120 2.76 4.86 -13.28
CA TYR A 120 3.62 6.03 -13.16
C TYR A 120 4.59 6.17 -14.34
N VAL A 121 5.25 5.08 -14.73
CA VAL A 121 6.17 5.06 -15.88
C VAL A 121 5.43 5.42 -17.18
N ALA A 122 4.21 4.91 -17.37
CA ALA A 122 3.40 5.23 -18.54
C ALA A 122 3.10 6.74 -18.63
N VAL A 123 2.79 7.38 -17.50
CA VAL A 123 2.58 8.84 -17.44
C VAL A 123 3.86 9.61 -17.77
N VAL A 124 5.00 9.20 -17.20
CA VAL A 124 6.29 9.86 -17.44
C VAL A 124 6.73 9.74 -18.91
N ILE A 125 6.57 8.56 -19.52
CA ILE A 125 6.91 8.36 -20.93
C ILE A 125 5.92 9.10 -21.84
N GLY A 126 4.62 9.04 -21.53
CA GLY A 126 3.57 9.70 -22.31
C GLY A 126 3.67 11.23 -22.33
N ALA A 127 4.35 11.83 -21.36
CA ALA A 127 4.66 13.26 -21.35
C ALA A 127 5.68 13.69 -22.44
N GLY A 128 6.26 12.72 -23.18
CA GLY A 128 6.64 12.85 -24.59
C GLY A 128 7.90 13.64 -24.90
N ASP A 129 7.97 14.93 -24.56
CA ASP A 129 8.97 15.84 -25.16
C ASP A 129 9.64 16.82 -24.18
N ALA A 130 9.15 16.91 -22.94
CA ALA A 130 9.61 17.90 -21.96
C ALA A 130 10.45 17.34 -20.80
N ILE A 131 10.56 16.01 -20.67
CA ILE A 131 11.24 15.38 -19.53
C ILE A 131 12.66 14.98 -19.92
N GLU A 132 13.66 15.55 -19.24
CA GLU A 132 15.06 15.21 -19.42
C GLU A 132 15.28 13.69 -19.28
N ALA A 133 16.06 13.09 -20.20
CA ALA A 133 16.39 11.66 -20.16
C ALA A 133 16.97 11.22 -18.80
N LYS A 134 17.65 12.14 -18.10
CA LYS A 134 18.18 11.94 -16.75
C LYS A 134 17.08 11.74 -15.69
N LEU A 135 15.95 12.44 -15.80
CA LEU A 135 14.82 12.28 -14.89
C LEU A 135 14.15 10.92 -15.10
N VAL A 136 13.97 10.49 -16.36
CA VAL A 136 13.41 9.16 -16.68
C VAL A 136 14.30 8.05 -16.11
N GLN A 137 15.61 8.12 -16.31
CA GLN A 137 16.55 7.13 -15.78
C GLN A 137 16.54 7.09 -14.25
N SER A 138 16.52 8.26 -13.59
CA SER A 138 16.47 8.35 -12.14
C SER A 138 15.16 7.78 -11.59
N THR A 139 14.03 8.10 -12.21
CA THR A 139 12.71 7.61 -11.85
C THR A 139 12.61 6.09 -11.98
N LEU A 140 13.12 5.52 -13.08
CA LEU A 140 13.15 4.07 -13.28
C LEU A 140 14.01 3.39 -12.21
N PHE A 141 15.20 3.93 -11.95
CA PHE A 141 16.09 3.40 -10.92
C PHE A 141 15.42 3.42 -9.54
N TYR A 142 14.96 4.59 -9.08
CA TYR A 142 14.33 4.71 -7.76
C TYR A 142 13.06 3.88 -7.63
N GLY A 143 12.20 3.88 -8.65
CA GLY A 143 10.95 3.13 -8.62
C GLY A 143 11.16 1.61 -8.58
N VAL A 144 12.11 1.09 -9.35
CA VAL A 144 12.49 -0.34 -9.30
C VAL A 144 13.13 -0.67 -7.95
N THR A 145 14.09 0.14 -7.48
CA THR A 145 14.76 -0.10 -6.20
C THR A 145 13.76 -0.11 -5.05
N LEU A 146 12.83 0.85 -4.99
CA LEU A 146 11.81 0.91 -3.95
C LEU A 146 10.87 -0.29 -4.01
N ASN A 147 10.49 -0.76 -5.21
CA ASN A 147 9.69 -1.98 -5.34
C ASN A 147 10.45 -3.21 -4.85
N LEU A 148 11.72 -3.38 -5.23
CA LEU A 148 12.53 -4.52 -4.77
C LEU A 148 12.72 -4.50 -3.26
N LEU A 149 13.01 -3.34 -2.67
CA LEU A 149 13.09 -3.19 -1.21
C LEU A 149 11.74 -3.48 -0.55
N GLY A 150 10.64 -2.99 -1.11
CA GLY A 150 9.29 -3.28 -0.65
C GLY A 150 8.95 -4.77 -0.69
N MET A 151 9.31 -5.45 -1.78
CA MET A 151 9.18 -6.89 -1.94
C MET A 151 9.96 -7.65 -0.87
N MET A 152 11.17 -7.21 -0.54
CA MET A 152 11.95 -7.80 0.57
C MET A 152 11.22 -7.63 1.91
N ILE A 153 10.60 -6.46 2.17
CA ILE A 153 9.80 -6.22 3.38
C ILE A 153 8.60 -7.16 3.42
N ALA A 154 7.80 -7.23 2.35
CA ALA A 154 6.61 -8.08 2.30
C ALA A 154 6.95 -9.57 2.47
N ASN A 155 8.00 -10.05 1.79
CA ASN A 155 8.49 -11.43 1.96
C ASN A 155 8.98 -11.70 3.40
N ALA A 156 9.68 -10.74 4.02
CA ALA A 156 10.10 -10.88 5.41
C ALA A 156 8.92 -10.92 6.38
N GLN A 157 7.90 -10.07 6.17
CA GLN A 157 6.67 -10.06 6.96
C GLN A 157 5.92 -11.38 6.83
N GLU A 158 5.72 -11.87 5.60
CA GLU A 158 5.04 -13.14 5.35
C GLU A 158 5.77 -14.32 6.02
N ARG A 159 7.11 -14.39 5.87
CA ARG A 159 7.92 -15.42 6.53
C ARG A 159 7.82 -15.36 8.05
N ARG A 160 7.80 -14.15 8.64
CA ARG A 160 7.61 -13.98 10.10
C ARG A 160 6.23 -14.47 10.53
N SER A 161 5.18 -14.13 9.80
CA SER A 161 3.81 -14.59 10.09
C SER A 161 3.70 -16.12 10.03
N ARG A 162 4.24 -16.75 8.97
CA ARG A 162 4.26 -18.21 8.82
C ARG A 162 5.03 -18.90 9.95
N ARG A 163 6.21 -18.39 10.32
CA ARG A 163 7.02 -18.92 11.42
C ARG A 163 6.31 -18.78 12.77
N GLY A 164 5.68 -17.63 13.02
CA GLY A 164 4.91 -17.38 14.24
C GLY A 164 3.77 -18.37 14.42
N TYR A 165 3.01 -18.65 13.35
CA TYR A 165 1.95 -19.65 13.37
C TYR A 165 2.47 -21.06 13.72
N VAL A 166 3.56 -21.50 13.09
CA VAL A 166 4.17 -22.81 13.38
C VAL A 166 4.65 -22.89 14.83
N LEU A 167 5.31 -21.85 15.34
CA LEU A 167 5.81 -21.81 16.71
C LEU A 167 4.67 -21.88 17.73
N GLN A 168 3.62 -21.07 17.55
CA GLN A 168 2.44 -21.10 18.43
C GLN A 168 1.78 -22.49 18.47
N ARG A 169 1.69 -23.16 17.32
CA ARG A 169 1.10 -24.51 17.25
C ARG A 169 1.96 -25.57 17.95
N ARG A 170 3.29 -25.42 17.93
CA ARG A 170 4.21 -26.31 18.69
C ARG A 170 4.07 -26.10 20.19
N LEU A 171 4.07 -24.84 20.64
CA LEU A 171 3.88 -24.49 22.05
C LEU A 171 2.54 -24.97 22.59
N ALA A 172 1.46 -24.88 21.81
CA ALA A 172 0.16 -25.41 22.21
C ALA A 172 0.21 -26.94 22.43
N ARG A 173 0.82 -27.68 21.50
CA ARG A 173 0.97 -29.14 21.63
C ARG A 173 1.82 -29.57 22.82
N GLU A 174 2.91 -28.85 23.08
CA GLU A 174 3.76 -29.13 24.24
C GLU A 174 2.99 -28.90 25.55
N ARG A 175 2.18 -27.83 25.64
CA ARG A 175 1.31 -27.56 26.79
C ARG A 175 0.25 -28.65 26.99
N ASP A 176 -0.41 -29.08 25.92
CA ASP A 176 -1.42 -30.14 25.98
C ASP A 176 -0.80 -31.45 26.48
N SER A 177 0.40 -31.80 25.98
CA SER A 177 1.13 -32.99 26.43
C SER A 177 1.56 -32.92 27.89
N GLN A 178 2.04 -31.77 28.36
CA GLN A 178 2.37 -31.57 29.78
C GLN A 178 1.13 -31.65 30.68
N ALA A 179 0.00 -31.09 30.25
CA ALA A 179 -1.26 -31.17 30.99
C ALA A 179 -1.75 -32.62 31.11
N GLU A 180 -1.63 -33.41 30.03
CA GLU A 180 -1.99 -34.83 30.05
C GLU A 180 -1.08 -35.65 30.99
N LEU A 181 0.23 -35.42 30.96
CA LEU A 181 1.18 -36.08 31.86
C LEU A 181 0.93 -35.74 33.33
N ASN A 182 0.72 -34.46 33.65
CA ASN A 182 0.37 -34.03 35.00
C ASN A 182 -0.97 -34.61 35.46
N GLY A 183 -1.97 -34.68 34.56
CA GLY A 183 -3.24 -35.33 34.85
C GLY A 183 -3.06 -36.79 35.25
N ARG A 184 -2.25 -37.56 34.53
CA ARG A 184 -1.98 -38.97 34.85
C ARG A 184 -1.28 -39.17 36.20
N LEU A 185 -0.40 -38.24 36.60
CA LEU A 185 0.29 -38.29 37.89
C LEU A 185 -0.62 -38.03 39.10
N HIS A 186 -1.75 -37.33 38.92
CA HIS A 186 -2.72 -37.09 39.99
C HIS A 186 -3.69 -38.27 40.24
N TYR A 187 -3.69 -39.30 39.39
CA TYR A 187 -4.52 -40.50 39.53
C TYR A 187 -3.73 -41.75 39.98
N VAL A 188 -2.45 -41.60 40.34
CA VAL A 188 -1.58 -42.62 40.94
C VAL A 188 -1.28 -42.22 42.38
#